data_AF-E9ITM0-F1
#
_entry.id   AF-E9ITM0-F1
#
_cell.length_a   1.000
_cell.length_b   1.000
_cell.length_c   1.000
_cell.angle_alpha   90.00
_cell.angle_beta   90.00
_cell.angle_gamma   90.00
#
_symmetry.space_group_name_H-M   'P 1'
#
loop_
_entity.id
_entity.type
_entity.pdbx_description
1 polymer ?
#
loop_
_entity_poly.entity_id
_entity_poly.type
_entity_poly.pdbx_seq_one_letter_code
_entity_poly.pdbx_strand_id
1 'polypeptide(L)'
;MKTFVATLVVLLIQCTHLIASKSCEDPESIVINVYLYNNKFPDGKNLGNQQSCQDIDASLPVVIITHGFTSSANDDLFRNLAKAFVQKGHTALIVDWSQAACSLLIQYPTAVENTRKIGPLIANYTIDMINTCKTPLENMKFVGHSLGSHVCGFAAKQIKRLTNETVPTILCLDPAKPEFGGNPCEERVCKEDTKRMVVFKTSILGISDPIGHLNLQFGNGLTQPACWFIDINCHHTESITYATDMVDEKCLRLAVPFE
;
A
#
# COMPACT_ATOMS: atom_id res chain seq x y z
N MET A 1 -43.91 -17.13 29.37
CA MET A 1 -43.40 -15.82 28.90
C MET A 1 -42.01 -15.46 29.44
N LYS A 2 -41.68 -15.70 30.73
CA LYS A 2 -40.36 -15.36 31.28
C LYS A 2 -39.19 -16.25 30.78
N THR A 3 -39.46 -17.51 30.42
CA THR A 3 -38.45 -18.45 29.92
C THR A 3 -37.99 -18.17 28.48
N PHE A 4 -38.90 -17.70 27.62
CA PHE A 4 -38.59 -17.38 26.21
C PHE A 4 -37.68 -16.15 26.07
N VAL A 5 -37.82 -15.16 26.96
CA VAL A 5 -36.99 -13.93 26.95
C VAL A 5 -35.55 -14.25 27.36
N ALA A 6 -35.35 -15.14 28.32
CA ALA A 6 -34.01 -15.57 28.74
C ALA A 6 -33.26 -16.32 27.63
N THR A 7 -33.94 -17.20 26.89
CA THR A 7 -33.32 -17.95 25.78
C THR A 7 -32.96 -17.04 24.61
N LEU A 8 -33.80 -16.05 24.29
CA LEU A 8 -33.53 -15.08 23.23
C LEU A 8 -32.35 -14.14 23.57
N VAL A 9 -32.23 -13.73 24.84
CA VAL A 9 -31.10 -12.91 25.32
C VAL A 9 -29.79 -13.71 25.31
N VAL A 10 -29.80 -14.99 25.69
CA VAL A 10 -28.60 -15.85 25.60
C VAL A 10 -28.22 -16.14 24.14
N LEU A 11 -29.19 -16.34 23.24
CA LEU A 11 -28.91 -16.48 21.79
C LEU A 11 -28.37 -15.17 21.17
N LEU A 12 -28.83 -14.00 21.61
CA LEU A 12 -28.29 -12.71 21.18
C LEU A 12 -26.88 -12.44 21.74
N ILE A 13 -26.60 -12.88 22.98
CA ILE A 13 -25.25 -12.81 23.57
C ILE A 13 -24.30 -13.80 22.86
N GLN A 14 -24.76 -14.99 22.51
CA GLN A 14 -23.97 -15.94 21.71
C GLN A 14 -23.79 -15.46 20.26
N CYS A 15 -24.77 -14.81 19.64
CA CYS A 15 -24.64 -14.18 18.32
C CYS A 15 -23.71 -12.95 18.33
N THR A 16 -23.64 -12.19 19.42
CA THR A 16 -22.69 -11.07 19.55
C THR A 16 -21.26 -11.56 19.82
N HIS A 17 -21.08 -12.71 20.48
CA HIS A 17 -19.79 -13.40 20.58
C HIS A 17 -19.38 -14.16 19.30
N LEU A 18 -20.32 -14.47 18.40
CA LEU A 18 -20.06 -15.09 17.09
C LEU A 18 -19.69 -14.10 15.99
N ILE A 19 -19.79 -12.79 16.25
CA ILE A 19 -18.98 -11.79 15.54
C ILE A 19 -17.68 -11.65 16.31
N ALA A 20 -16.93 -12.75 16.41
CA ALA A 20 -15.51 -12.63 16.61
C ALA A 20 -15.00 -11.85 15.40
N SER A 21 -14.79 -10.54 15.56
CA SER A 21 -14.04 -9.75 14.59
C SER A 21 -12.80 -10.54 14.28
N LYS A 22 -12.62 -10.98 13.03
CA LYS A 22 -11.44 -11.74 12.61
C LYS A 22 -10.23 -10.99 13.17
N SER A 23 -9.58 -11.57 14.18
CA SER A 23 -8.49 -10.87 14.85
C SER A 23 -7.45 -10.54 13.79
N CYS A 24 -6.85 -9.35 13.86
CA CYS A 24 -5.71 -9.05 13.01
C CYS A 24 -4.71 -10.20 13.17
N GLU A 25 -4.27 -10.80 12.06
CA GLU A 25 -3.59 -12.09 12.11
C GLU A 25 -2.32 -12.02 12.96
N ASP A 26 -2.01 -13.14 13.61
CA ASP A 26 -0.76 -13.31 14.34
C ASP A 26 0.39 -13.09 13.33
N PRO A 27 1.38 -12.27 13.71
CA PRO A 27 2.56 -12.06 12.91
C PRO A 27 3.23 -13.29 12.28
N GLU A 28 3.19 -14.45 12.94
CA GLU A 28 3.82 -15.67 12.44
C GLU A 28 3.03 -16.36 11.31
N SER A 29 1.74 -16.03 11.13
CA SER A 29 0.88 -16.59 10.08
C SER A 29 0.70 -15.67 8.88
N ILE A 30 1.36 -14.52 8.86
CA ILE A 30 1.19 -13.51 7.82
C ILE A 30 1.73 -14.02 6.48
N VAL A 31 0.85 -14.03 5.48
CA VAL A 31 1.16 -14.26 4.07
C VAL A 31 0.69 -13.08 3.24
N ILE A 32 1.39 -12.83 2.13
CA ILE A 32 0.95 -11.88 1.11
C ILE A 32 0.24 -12.62 -0.02
N ASN A 33 -0.73 -11.96 -0.62
CA ASN A 33 -1.37 -12.40 -1.86
C ASN A 33 -1.10 -11.35 -2.95
N VAL A 34 -0.87 -11.78 -4.19
CA VAL A 34 -0.48 -10.90 -5.30
C VAL A 34 -1.49 -11.01 -6.43
N TYR A 35 -1.97 -9.86 -6.89
CA TYR A 35 -2.85 -9.74 -8.05
C TYR A 35 -2.09 -9.12 -9.21
N LEU A 36 -1.95 -9.88 -10.30
CA LEU A 36 -1.27 -9.49 -11.53
C LEU A 36 -2.23 -8.80 -12.50
N TYR A 37 -1.88 -7.60 -12.93
CA TYR A 37 -2.56 -6.81 -13.95
C TYR A 37 -1.62 -6.54 -15.12
N ASN A 38 -2.07 -6.86 -16.32
CA ASN A 38 -1.42 -6.55 -17.60
C ASN A 38 -2.47 -6.63 -18.72
N ASN A 39 -2.06 -6.47 -19.98
CA ASN A 39 -2.98 -6.54 -21.13
C ASN A 39 -3.71 -7.88 -21.27
N LYS A 40 -3.14 -8.98 -20.74
CA LYS A 40 -3.75 -10.32 -20.73
C LYS A 40 -4.74 -10.49 -19.59
N PHE A 41 -4.51 -9.84 -18.45
CA PHE A 41 -5.32 -9.90 -17.24
C PHE A 41 -5.76 -8.50 -16.80
N PRO A 42 -6.63 -7.82 -17.58
CA PRO A 42 -7.01 -6.43 -17.30
C PRO A 42 -7.79 -6.27 -15.99
N ASP A 43 -8.49 -7.31 -15.53
CA ASP A 43 -9.27 -7.30 -14.28
C ASP A 43 -8.55 -7.97 -13.10
N GLY A 44 -7.29 -8.33 -13.28
CA GLY A 44 -6.45 -8.94 -12.25
C GLY A 44 -6.51 -10.46 -12.27
N LYS A 45 -5.35 -11.10 -12.22
CA LYS A 45 -5.18 -12.54 -11.96
C LYS A 45 -4.62 -12.72 -10.56
N ASN A 46 -5.33 -13.45 -9.70
CA ASN A 46 -4.83 -13.83 -8.38
C ASN A 46 -3.71 -14.88 -8.54
N LEU A 47 -2.51 -14.57 -8.05
CA LEU A 47 -1.32 -15.44 -8.07
C LEU A 47 -1.07 -16.12 -6.72
N GLY A 48 -1.83 -15.80 -5.67
CA GLY A 48 -1.46 -16.20 -4.31
C GLY A 48 -0.13 -15.56 -3.93
N ASN A 49 0.75 -16.36 -3.35
CA ASN A 49 2.14 -16.02 -3.06
C ASN A 49 3.13 -16.56 -4.11
N GLN A 50 2.64 -17.03 -5.27
CA GLN A 50 3.47 -17.66 -6.29
C GLN A 50 3.94 -16.68 -7.37
N GLN A 51 5.03 -17.04 -8.03
CA GLN A 51 5.53 -16.33 -9.21
C GLN A 51 4.79 -16.79 -10.48
N SER A 52 4.65 -15.90 -11.46
CA SER A 52 4.05 -16.22 -12.76
C SER A 52 4.89 -15.70 -13.92
N CYS A 53 6.11 -16.23 -14.08
CA CYS A 53 7.07 -15.73 -15.06
C CYS A 53 6.58 -15.83 -16.52
N GLN A 54 5.72 -16.80 -16.83
CA GLN A 54 5.08 -16.92 -18.15
C GLN A 54 4.06 -15.81 -18.45
N ASP A 55 3.61 -15.11 -17.41
CA ASP A 55 2.63 -14.05 -17.46
C ASP A 55 3.26 -12.66 -17.19
N ILE A 56 4.57 -12.60 -16.91
CA ILE A 56 5.33 -11.37 -16.67
C ILE A 56 6.39 -11.22 -17.77
N ASP A 57 6.29 -10.17 -18.56
CA ASP A 57 7.32 -9.81 -19.53
C ASP A 57 8.41 -8.98 -18.83
N ALA A 58 9.58 -9.58 -18.65
CA ALA A 58 10.71 -8.95 -17.97
C ALA A 58 11.28 -7.70 -18.67
N SER A 59 10.95 -7.50 -19.96
CA SER A 59 11.36 -6.30 -20.71
C SER A 59 10.47 -5.08 -20.41
N LEU A 60 9.29 -5.30 -19.81
CA LEU A 60 8.37 -4.23 -19.48
C LEU A 60 8.60 -3.70 -18.05
N PRO A 61 8.36 -2.41 -17.81
CA PRO A 61 8.37 -1.87 -16.46
C PRO A 61 7.35 -2.57 -15.55
N VAL A 62 7.75 -2.91 -14.33
CA VAL A 62 6.88 -3.50 -13.31
C VAL A 62 6.59 -2.49 -12.21
N VAL A 63 5.34 -2.43 -11.75
CA VAL A 63 4.96 -1.63 -10.58
C VAL A 63 4.36 -2.52 -9.51
N ILE A 64 4.91 -2.45 -8.29
CA ILE A 64 4.41 -3.14 -7.11
C ILE A 64 3.63 -2.13 -6.27
N ILE A 65 2.34 -2.39 -6.05
CA ILE A 65 1.39 -1.49 -5.39
C ILE A 65 0.95 -2.11 -4.06
N THR A 66 1.00 -1.33 -2.97
CA THR A 66 0.59 -1.79 -1.63
C THR A 66 -0.46 -0.86 -1.03
N HIS A 67 -1.47 -1.47 -0.39
CA HIS A 67 -2.51 -0.75 0.35
C HIS A 67 -2.07 -0.46 1.79
N GLY A 68 -2.92 0.25 2.54
CA GLY A 68 -2.70 0.62 3.94
C GLY A 68 -3.65 -0.06 4.93
N PHE A 69 -3.74 0.53 6.11
CA PHE A 69 -4.62 0.11 7.22
C PHE A 69 -6.08 -0.05 6.76
N THR A 70 -6.75 -1.12 7.19
CA THR A 70 -8.17 -1.43 6.87
C THR A 70 -8.54 -1.57 5.39
N SER A 71 -7.58 -1.46 4.47
CA SER A 71 -7.78 -1.58 3.03
C SER A 71 -7.32 -2.95 2.51
N SER A 72 -7.49 -3.20 1.21
CA SER A 72 -7.12 -4.45 0.54
C SER A 72 -6.84 -4.20 -0.94
N ALA A 73 -6.30 -5.21 -1.63
CA ALA A 73 -6.13 -5.15 -3.09
C ALA A 73 -7.46 -5.08 -3.89
N ASN A 74 -8.61 -5.35 -3.25
CA ASN A 74 -9.91 -5.29 -3.90
C ASN A 74 -10.51 -3.88 -3.96
N ASP A 75 -9.88 -2.89 -3.30
CA ASP A 75 -10.32 -1.49 -3.39
C ASP A 75 -10.17 -0.98 -4.84
N ASP A 76 -11.25 -0.44 -5.38
CA ASP A 76 -11.32 0.01 -6.77
C ASP A 76 -10.28 1.08 -7.09
N LEU A 77 -9.83 1.88 -6.10
CA LEU A 77 -8.79 2.88 -6.33
C LEU A 77 -7.44 2.25 -6.67
N PHE A 78 -7.03 1.17 -6.00
CA PHE A 78 -5.81 0.45 -6.36
C PHE A 78 -5.95 -0.29 -7.69
N ARG A 79 -7.13 -0.84 -7.98
CA ARG A 79 -7.42 -1.50 -9.26
C ARG A 79 -7.37 -0.51 -10.42
N ASN A 80 -7.93 0.68 -10.24
CA ASN A 80 -7.89 1.77 -11.23
C ASN A 80 -6.46 2.26 -11.44
N LEU A 81 -5.68 2.44 -10.36
CA LEU A 81 -4.26 2.79 -10.46
C LEU A 81 -3.45 1.71 -11.22
N ALA A 82 -3.69 0.43 -10.92
CA ALA A 82 -3.04 -0.67 -11.65
C ALA A 82 -3.42 -0.65 -13.14
N LYS A 83 -4.71 -0.45 -13.46
CA LYS A 83 -5.20 -0.33 -14.84
C LYS A 83 -4.56 0.86 -15.57
N ALA A 84 -4.41 2.01 -14.92
CA ALA A 84 -3.72 3.18 -15.47
C ALA A 84 -2.27 2.86 -15.84
N PHE A 85 -1.54 2.17 -14.96
CA PHE A 85 -0.18 1.71 -15.27
C PHE A 85 -0.15 0.73 -16.45
N VAL A 86 -1.08 -0.22 -16.51
CA VAL A 86 -1.19 -1.18 -17.64
C VAL A 86 -1.39 -0.44 -18.96
N GLN A 87 -2.24 0.60 -19.00
CA GLN A 87 -2.43 1.43 -20.19
C GLN A 87 -1.16 2.15 -20.65
N LYS A 88 -0.21 2.39 -19.73
CA LYS A 88 1.12 2.94 -20.03
C LYS A 88 2.17 1.87 -20.35
N GLY A 89 1.75 0.62 -20.57
CA GLY A 89 2.63 -0.49 -20.95
C GLY A 89 3.39 -1.12 -19.77
N HIS A 90 2.92 -0.92 -18.55
CA HIS A 90 3.48 -1.58 -17.36
C HIS A 90 2.80 -2.93 -17.10
N THR A 91 3.50 -3.79 -16.36
CA THR A 91 2.84 -4.83 -15.55
C THR A 91 2.66 -4.30 -14.13
N ALA A 92 1.45 -4.42 -13.58
CA ALA A 92 1.14 -4.00 -12.22
C ALA A 92 0.85 -5.20 -11.31
N LEU A 93 1.45 -5.20 -10.13
CA LEU A 93 1.28 -6.22 -9.09
C LEU A 93 0.70 -5.52 -7.85
N ILE A 94 -0.56 -5.78 -7.53
CA ILE A 94 -1.13 -5.31 -6.26
C ILE A 94 -0.86 -6.38 -5.20
N VAL A 95 -0.14 -6.00 -4.14
CA VAL A 95 0.11 -6.89 -3.01
C VAL A 95 -0.95 -6.66 -1.94
N ASP A 96 -1.75 -7.69 -1.72
CA ASP A 96 -2.75 -7.79 -0.67
C ASP A 96 -2.14 -8.37 0.60
N TRP A 97 -2.19 -7.58 1.65
CA TRP A 97 -1.82 -7.94 3.02
C TRP A 97 -2.96 -7.61 3.99
N SER A 98 -4.20 -7.57 3.50
CA SER A 98 -5.41 -7.18 4.25
C SER A 98 -5.61 -7.95 5.55
N GLN A 99 -5.18 -9.22 5.62
CA GLN A 99 -5.19 -10.02 6.85
C GLN A 99 -4.35 -9.42 8.00
N ALA A 100 -3.29 -8.70 7.64
CA ALA A 100 -2.36 -8.05 8.56
C ALA A 100 -2.54 -6.53 8.64
N ALA A 101 -3.39 -5.96 7.77
CA ALA A 101 -3.77 -4.54 7.79
C ALA A 101 -4.89 -4.23 8.79
N CYS A 102 -5.40 -5.27 9.47
CA CYS A 102 -6.44 -5.22 10.49
C CYS A 102 -7.75 -4.57 10.00
N SER A 103 -8.77 -4.50 10.87
CA SER A 103 -10.09 -3.93 10.48
C SER A 103 -10.68 -2.98 11.53
N LEU A 104 -10.16 -3.00 12.76
CA LEU A 104 -10.65 -2.14 13.84
C LEU A 104 -9.61 -1.09 14.20
N LEU A 105 -10.04 0.15 14.46
CA LEU A 105 -9.15 1.26 14.85
C LEU A 105 -8.25 0.93 16.04
N ILE A 106 -8.76 0.17 17.02
CA ILE A 106 -8.00 -0.26 18.21
C ILE A 106 -6.79 -1.15 17.86
N GLN A 107 -6.78 -1.75 16.67
CA GLN A 107 -5.71 -2.62 16.18
C GLN A 107 -4.67 -1.86 15.33
N TYR A 108 -4.77 -0.53 15.22
CA TYR A 108 -3.81 0.27 14.45
C TYR A 108 -2.34 0.02 14.86
N PRO A 109 -1.98 -0.05 16.16
CA PRO A 109 -0.61 -0.37 16.55
C PRO A 109 -0.13 -1.74 16.04
N THR A 110 -1.01 -2.74 16.00
CA THR A 110 -0.71 -4.06 15.44
C THR A 110 -0.48 -3.98 13.94
N ALA A 111 -1.30 -3.23 13.20
CA ALA A 111 -1.09 -3.01 11.76
C ALA A 111 0.23 -2.30 11.48
N VAL A 112 0.63 -1.33 12.31
CA VAL A 112 1.94 -0.65 12.24
C VAL A 112 3.05 -1.67 12.43
N GLU A 113 3.00 -2.51 13.47
CA GLU A 113 4.02 -3.55 13.68
C GLU A 113 4.11 -4.51 12.48
N ASN A 114 2.96 -4.92 11.95
CA ASN A 114 2.88 -5.83 10.81
C ASN A 114 3.55 -5.28 9.55
N THR A 115 3.61 -3.95 9.34
CA THR A 115 4.33 -3.38 8.19
C THR A 115 5.80 -3.81 8.13
N ARG A 116 6.45 -4.00 9.29
CA ARG A 116 7.85 -4.44 9.42
C ARG A 116 8.05 -5.89 9.00
N LYS A 117 6.98 -6.68 8.98
CA LYS A 117 6.97 -8.09 8.57
C LYS A 117 6.54 -8.25 7.11
N ILE A 118 5.55 -7.46 6.66
CA ILE A 118 5.12 -7.41 5.26
C ILE A 118 6.24 -6.93 4.33
N GLY A 119 6.99 -5.89 4.72
CA GLY A 119 8.10 -5.37 3.91
C GLY A 119 9.08 -6.48 3.47
N PRO A 120 9.64 -7.28 4.39
CA PRO A 120 10.47 -8.42 4.05
C PRO A 120 9.81 -9.48 3.17
N LEU A 121 8.51 -9.76 3.33
CA LEU A 121 7.80 -10.70 2.46
C LEU A 121 7.74 -10.19 1.01
N ILE A 122 7.46 -8.89 0.82
CA ILE A 122 7.47 -8.25 -0.50
C ILE A 122 8.88 -8.22 -1.08
N ALA A 123 9.90 -7.96 -0.25
CA ALA A 123 11.30 -8.00 -0.68
C ALA A 123 11.69 -9.40 -1.21
N ASN A 124 11.34 -10.46 -0.47
CA ASN A 124 11.62 -11.83 -0.90
C ASN A 124 10.87 -12.17 -2.19
N TYR A 125 9.58 -11.82 -2.29
CA TYR A 125 8.82 -12.00 -3.53
C TYR A 125 9.46 -11.27 -4.73
N THR A 126 9.97 -10.05 -4.49
CA THR A 126 10.65 -9.26 -5.52
C THR A 126 11.96 -9.91 -5.95
N ILE A 127 12.77 -10.38 -4.99
CA ILE A 127 14.04 -11.07 -5.25
C ILE A 127 13.80 -12.39 -5.98
N ASP A 128 12.76 -13.14 -5.62
CA ASP A 128 12.36 -14.35 -6.33
C ASP A 128 11.98 -14.03 -7.78
N MET A 129 11.24 -12.95 -8.03
CA MET A 129 10.92 -12.51 -9.39
C MET A 129 12.18 -12.11 -10.19
N ILE A 130 13.14 -11.41 -9.57
CA ILE A 130 14.44 -11.10 -10.20
C ILE A 130 15.17 -12.39 -10.59
N ASN A 131 15.24 -13.35 -9.67
CA ASN A 131 16.00 -14.57 -9.86
C ASN A 131 15.34 -15.56 -10.84
N THR A 132 14.02 -15.70 -10.76
CA THR A 132 13.25 -16.72 -11.50
C THR A 132 12.68 -16.19 -12.80
N CYS A 133 12.08 -15.00 -12.79
CA CYS A 133 11.45 -14.39 -13.97
C CYS A 133 12.42 -13.48 -14.74
N LYS A 134 13.64 -13.26 -14.24
CA LYS A 134 14.67 -12.41 -14.85
C LYS A 134 14.22 -10.97 -15.05
N THR A 135 13.26 -10.51 -14.25
CA THR A 135 12.79 -9.12 -14.24
C THR A 135 13.80 -8.28 -13.46
N PRO A 136 14.51 -7.33 -14.09
CA PRO A 136 15.54 -6.58 -13.41
C PRO A 136 14.96 -5.58 -12.40
N LEU A 137 15.64 -5.36 -11.26
CA LEU A 137 15.17 -4.43 -10.23
C LEU A 137 15.09 -3.00 -10.78
N GLU A 138 15.95 -2.62 -11.70
CA GLU A 138 15.95 -1.31 -12.36
C GLU A 138 14.65 -1.00 -13.12
N ASN A 139 13.91 -2.03 -13.53
CA ASN A 139 12.62 -1.89 -14.20
C ASN A 139 11.44 -1.82 -13.22
N MET A 140 11.69 -1.90 -11.91
CA MET A 140 10.67 -1.96 -10.89
C MET A 140 10.43 -0.62 -10.20
N LYS A 141 9.16 -0.34 -9.93
CA LYS A 141 8.70 0.81 -9.13
C LYS A 141 7.80 0.33 -8.01
N PHE A 142 7.90 0.97 -6.85
CA PHE A 142 7.05 0.65 -5.70
C PHE A 142 6.11 1.81 -5.46
N VAL A 143 4.84 1.52 -5.17
CA VAL A 143 3.82 2.49 -4.84
C VAL A 143 3.13 2.02 -3.57
N GLY A 144 3.07 2.86 -2.54
CA GLY A 144 2.44 2.48 -1.28
C GLY A 144 1.57 3.59 -0.73
N HIS A 145 0.36 3.28 -0.31
CA HIS A 145 -0.55 4.23 0.34
C HIS A 145 -0.58 4.06 1.85
N SER A 146 -0.60 5.15 2.62
CA SER A 146 -0.74 5.10 4.08
C SER A 146 0.35 4.22 4.73
N LEU A 147 -0.01 3.20 5.51
CA LEU A 147 0.92 2.17 6.03
C LEU A 147 1.69 1.43 4.91
N GLY A 148 1.10 1.29 3.72
CA GLY A 148 1.72 0.70 2.54
C GLY A 148 2.98 1.45 2.08
N SER A 149 3.06 2.76 2.29
CA SER A 149 4.30 3.52 2.04
C SER A 149 5.47 3.00 2.91
N HIS A 150 5.19 2.71 4.19
CA HIS A 150 6.19 2.16 5.12
C HIS A 150 6.56 0.73 4.75
N VAL A 151 5.57 -0.07 4.35
CA VAL A 151 5.81 -1.40 3.77
C VAL A 151 6.79 -1.34 2.59
N CYS A 152 6.61 -0.40 1.65
CA CYS A 152 7.55 -0.21 0.54
C CYS A 152 8.95 0.17 1.03
N GLY A 153 9.06 1.05 2.03
CA GLY A 153 10.35 1.40 2.65
C GLY A 153 11.05 0.19 3.27
N PHE A 154 10.34 -0.61 4.06
CA PHE A 154 10.88 -1.83 4.66
C PHE A 154 11.26 -2.88 3.60
N ALA A 155 10.47 -3.02 2.53
CA ALA A 155 10.81 -3.88 1.41
C ALA A 155 12.11 -3.42 0.74
N ALA A 156 12.25 -2.13 0.46
CA ALA A 156 13.44 -1.58 -0.18
C ALA A 156 14.70 -1.73 0.68
N LYS A 157 14.61 -1.48 1.99
CA LYS A 157 15.69 -1.75 2.95
C LYS A 157 16.12 -3.21 2.94
N GLN A 158 15.16 -4.13 2.94
CA GLN A 158 15.44 -5.56 2.92
C GLN A 158 16.04 -6.01 1.58
N ILE A 159 15.57 -5.50 0.44
CA ILE A 159 16.19 -5.73 -0.88
C ILE A 159 17.63 -5.26 -0.86
N LYS A 160 17.88 -4.03 -0.38
CA LYS A 160 19.24 -3.47 -0.27
C LYS A 160 20.14 -4.33 0.60
N ARG A 161 19.64 -4.80 1.74
CA ARG A 161 20.39 -5.67 2.66
C ARG A 161 20.77 -7.01 2.01
N LEU A 162 19.87 -7.60 1.23
CA LEU A 162 20.08 -8.94 0.65
C LEU A 162 20.85 -8.94 -0.67
N THR A 163 20.71 -7.88 -1.47
CA THR A 163 21.24 -7.85 -2.86
C THR A 163 22.31 -6.77 -3.07
N ASN A 164 22.45 -5.85 -2.11
CA ASN A 164 23.20 -4.60 -2.27
C ASN A 164 22.65 -3.67 -3.39
N GLU A 165 21.49 -3.96 -3.96
CA GLU A 165 20.83 -3.11 -4.95
C GLU A 165 19.84 -2.13 -4.31
N THR A 166 19.67 -0.97 -4.91
CA THR A 166 18.77 0.07 -4.41
C THR A 166 17.56 0.19 -5.34
N VAL A 167 16.35 0.10 -4.76
CA VAL A 167 15.08 0.26 -5.51
C VAL A 167 15.10 1.58 -6.30
N PRO A 168 14.73 1.60 -7.59
CA PRO A 168 14.84 2.80 -8.42
C PRO A 168 13.89 3.92 -8.02
N THR A 169 12.63 3.58 -7.72
CA THR A 169 11.62 4.58 -7.36
C THR A 169 10.61 4.04 -6.38
N ILE A 170 10.32 4.83 -5.35
CA ILE A 170 9.18 4.65 -4.46
C ILE A 170 8.26 5.88 -4.56
N LEU A 171 6.99 5.66 -4.84
CA LEU A 171 5.93 6.66 -4.78
C LEU A 171 5.13 6.43 -3.48
N CYS A 172 5.26 7.35 -2.53
CA CYS A 172 4.57 7.31 -1.25
C CYS A 172 3.30 8.15 -1.32
N LEU A 173 2.14 7.53 -1.15
CA LEU A 173 0.83 8.16 -1.23
C LEU A 173 0.30 8.41 0.19
N ASP A 174 0.43 9.66 0.65
CA ASP A 174 0.07 10.13 1.99
C ASP A 174 0.60 9.20 3.10
N PRO A 175 1.93 9.02 3.24
CA PRO A 175 2.54 8.04 4.15
C PRO A 175 2.09 8.27 5.59
N ALA A 176 1.61 7.22 6.27
CA ALA A 176 0.99 7.36 7.59
C ALA A 176 1.92 7.96 8.65
N LYS A 177 1.45 9.00 9.33
CA LYS A 177 2.17 9.71 10.39
C LYS A 177 2.06 9.05 11.77
N PRO A 178 0.89 8.60 12.25
CA PRO A 178 0.79 8.02 13.58
C PRO A 178 1.71 6.79 13.70
N GLU A 179 2.51 6.73 14.77
CA GLU A 179 3.55 5.71 15.02
C GLU A 179 4.78 5.72 14.09
N PHE A 180 4.89 6.69 13.15
CA PHE A 180 6.05 6.81 12.26
C PHE A 180 6.65 8.21 12.15
N GLY A 181 5.87 9.28 12.32
CA GLY A 181 6.28 10.64 11.92
C GLY A 181 7.57 11.15 12.57
N GLY A 182 7.85 10.75 13.82
CA GLY A 182 9.07 11.12 14.53
C GLY A 182 10.19 10.07 14.49
N ASN A 183 9.97 8.95 13.79
CA ASN A 183 10.90 7.83 13.83
C ASN A 183 12.11 8.07 12.92
N PRO A 184 13.27 7.47 13.21
CA PRO A 184 14.44 7.52 12.33
C PRO A 184 14.21 6.72 11.05
N CYS A 185 15.08 6.90 10.03
CA CYS A 185 14.89 6.28 8.71
C CYS A 185 14.73 4.75 8.80
N GLU A 186 15.50 4.09 9.66
CA GLU A 186 15.50 2.63 9.86
C GLU A 186 14.11 2.09 10.21
N GLU A 187 13.26 2.93 10.79
CA GLU A 187 11.97 2.57 11.35
C GLU A 187 10.77 3.07 10.56
N ARG A 188 10.96 3.63 9.37
CA ARG A 188 9.89 4.09 8.48
C ARG A 188 10.35 4.11 7.02
N VAL A 189 9.51 4.57 6.10
CA VAL A 189 9.97 4.94 4.76
C VAL A 189 10.75 6.25 4.81
N CYS A 190 11.87 6.33 4.07
CA CYS A 190 12.70 7.52 4.01
C CYS A 190 13.47 7.61 2.68
N LYS A 191 13.91 8.81 2.29
CA LYS A 191 14.64 9.05 1.04
C LYS A 191 15.84 8.11 0.78
N GLU A 192 16.54 7.62 1.81
CA GLU A 192 17.67 6.69 1.64
C GLU A 192 17.27 5.31 1.11
N ASP A 193 15.98 4.95 1.14
CA ASP A 193 15.48 3.64 0.72
C ASP A 193 15.54 3.42 -0.80
N THR A 194 15.63 4.49 -1.59
CA THR A 194 15.48 4.43 -3.05
C THR A 194 16.29 5.51 -3.75
N LYS A 195 16.59 5.33 -5.04
CA LYS A 195 17.24 6.37 -5.86
C LYS A 195 16.35 7.61 -6.05
N ARG A 196 15.02 7.43 -6.07
CA ARG A 196 14.05 8.52 -6.20
C ARG A 196 12.81 8.24 -5.38
N MET A 197 12.49 9.14 -4.47
CA MET A 197 11.29 9.06 -3.63
C MET A 197 10.39 10.24 -3.94
N VAL A 198 9.17 9.98 -4.37
CA VAL A 198 8.13 11.01 -4.56
C VAL A 198 7.08 10.80 -3.49
N VAL A 199 6.78 11.83 -2.72
CA VAL A 199 5.80 11.79 -1.62
C VAL A 199 4.62 12.67 -1.98
N PHE A 200 3.41 12.15 -1.89
CA PHE A 200 2.18 12.90 -2.01
C PHE A 200 1.65 13.14 -0.60
N LYS A 201 1.33 14.39 -0.26
CA LYS A 201 0.73 14.78 1.01
C LYS A 201 -0.65 15.36 0.74
N THR A 202 -1.69 14.72 1.28
CA THR A 202 -3.09 15.08 1.02
C THR A 202 -3.93 15.22 2.28
N SER A 203 -3.51 14.70 3.44
CA SER A 203 -4.33 14.77 4.67
C SER A 203 -3.53 14.91 5.94
N ILE A 204 -4.17 15.27 7.05
CA ILE A 204 -3.54 15.31 8.38
C ILE A 204 -2.90 13.97 8.83
N LEU A 205 -3.30 12.84 8.23
CA LEU A 205 -2.77 11.52 8.51
C LEU A 205 -1.41 11.28 7.85
N GLY A 206 -1.07 12.01 6.80
CA GLY A 206 0.24 11.94 6.15
C GLY A 206 1.36 12.56 6.99
N ILE A 207 2.59 12.05 6.85
CA ILE A 207 3.80 12.64 7.45
C ILE A 207 3.99 14.07 6.93
N SER A 208 4.24 15.00 7.86
CA SER A 208 4.45 16.41 7.52
C SER A 208 5.87 16.70 7.04
N ASP A 209 6.86 15.99 7.58
CA ASP A 209 8.25 16.21 7.25
C ASP A 209 8.54 15.86 5.78
N PRO A 210 9.44 16.60 5.10
CA PRO A 210 9.81 16.32 3.72
C PRO A 210 10.71 15.09 3.64
N ILE A 211 10.12 13.90 3.74
CA ILE A 211 10.85 12.63 3.83
C ILE A 211 11.30 12.07 2.47
N GLY A 212 10.85 12.66 1.36
CA GLY A 212 11.18 12.26 -0.01
C GLY A 212 12.20 13.16 -0.71
N HIS A 213 12.62 12.73 -1.90
CA HIS A 213 13.43 13.53 -2.83
C HIS A 213 12.59 14.62 -3.52
N LEU A 214 11.32 14.32 -3.76
CA LEU A 214 10.30 15.26 -4.22
C LEU A 214 9.08 15.11 -3.32
N ASN A 215 8.65 16.21 -2.70
CA ASN A 215 7.49 16.23 -1.82
C ASN A 215 6.43 17.12 -2.48
N LEU A 216 5.28 16.52 -2.82
CA LEU A 216 4.17 17.18 -3.49
C LEU A 216 3.02 17.30 -2.49
N GLN A 217 2.58 18.53 -2.26
CA GLN A 217 1.51 18.85 -1.33
C GLN A 217 0.27 19.27 -2.11
N PHE A 218 -0.85 18.57 -1.90
CA PHE A 218 -2.12 18.83 -2.56
C PHE A 218 -3.12 19.39 -1.56
N GLY A 219 -3.89 20.41 -1.92
CA GLY A 219 -4.90 20.97 -1.02
C GLY A 219 -4.31 21.40 0.33
N ASN A 220 -3.16 22.08 0.28
CA ASN A 220 -2.34 22.44 1.44
C ASN A 220 -1.97 21.25 2.34
N GLY A 221 -2.00 20.02 1.81
CA GLY A 221 -1.67 18.79 2.53
C GLY A 221 -2.68 18.40 3.59
N LEU A 222 -3.89 18.97 3.55
CA LEU A 222 -4.90 18.84 4.60
C LEU A 222 -6.26 18.44 4.03
N THR A 223 -6.77 19.18 3.04
CA THR A 223 -8.14 19.03 2.56
C THR A 223 -8.19 18.99 1.04
N GLN A 224 -8.94 18.03 0.50
CA GLN A 224 -9.07 17.79 -0.92
C GLN A 224 -10.44 18.23 -1.45
N PRO A 225 -10.52 18.86 -2.64
CA PRO A 225 -11.77 19.45 -3.15
C PRO A 225 -12.91 18.45 -3.35
N ALA A 226 -12.60 17.19 -3.65
CA ALA A 226 -13.59 16.13 -3.87
C ALA A 226 -14.18 15.57 -2.56
N CYS A 227 -13.61 15.96 -1.41
CA CYS A 227 -13.94 15.38 -0.12
C CYS A 227 -14.73 16.35 0.75
N TRP A 228 -15.64 15.79 1.56
CA TRP A 228 -16.30 16.57 2.60
C TRP A 228 -15.27 16.98 3.68
N PHE A 229 -15.38 18.20 4.22
CA PHE A 229 -14.36 18.79 5.09
C PHE A 229 -13.99 17.94 6.32
N ILE A 230 -14.94 17.18 6.89
CA ILE A 230 -14.69 16.28 8.04
C ILE A 230 -14.23 14.86 7.66
N ASP A 231 -14.27 14.50 6.38
CA ASP A 231 -13.95 13.15 5.92
C ASP A 231 -12.44 12.97 5.77
N ILE A 232 -11.79 12.71 6.90
CA ILE A 232 -10.33 12.51 6.99
C ILE A 232 -9.89 11.35 6.10
N ASN A 233 -10.70 10.28 5.99
CA ASN A 233 -10.37 9.12 5.17
C ASN A 233 -10.40 9.47 3.68
N CYS A 234 -11.40 10.22 3.23
CA CYS A 234 -11.44 10.71 1.85
C CYS A 234 -10.19 11.54 1.52
N HIS A 235 -9.82 12.52 2.37
CA HIS A 235 -8.62 13.33 2.15
C HIS A 235 -7.34 12.48 2.06
N HIS A 236 -7.25 11.43 2.89
CA HIS A 236 -6.10 10.52 2.93
C HIS A 236 -6.01 9.65 1.67
N THR A 237 -7.15 9.18 1.18
CA THR A 237 -7.26 8.27 0.04
C THR A 237 -7.14 8.98 -1.31
N GLU A 238 -7.44 10.29 -1.39
CA GLU A 238 -7.30 11.10 -2.61
C GLU A 238 -5.87 11.12 -3.20
N SER A 239 -4.85 10.81 -2.39
CA SER A 239 -3.49 10.61 -2.89
C SER A 239 -3.40 9.53 -3.97
N ILE A 240 -4.25 8.49 -3.91
CA ILE A 240 -4.34 7.42 -4.92
C ILE A 240 -5.00 7.93 -6.20
N THR A 241 -6.04 8.75 -6.09
CA THR A 241 -6.69 9.41 -7.23
C THR A 241 -5.68 10.29 -7.97
N TYR A 242 -4.91 11.11 -7.26
CA TYR A 242 -3.89 11.96 -7.89
C TYR A 242 -2.75 11.16 -8.51
N ALA A 243 -2.36 10.03 -7.91
CA ALA A 243 -1.39 9.13 -8.52
C ALA A 243 -1.93 8.54 -9.82
N THR A 244 -3.20 8.16 -9.85
CA THR A 244 -3.88 7.62 -11.03
C THR A 244 -3.95 8.67 -12.15
N ASP A 245 -4.39 9.88 -11.83
CA ASP A 245 -4.47 10.99 -12.80
C ASP A 245 -3.09 11.39 -13.34
N MET A 246 -2.05 11.35 -12.50
CA MET A 246 -0.67 11.57 -12.91
C MET A 246 -0.21 10.49 -13.89
N VAL A 247 -0.52 9.21 -13.63
CA VAL A 247 -0.17 8.10 -14.54
C VAL A 247 -0.94 8.20 -15.85
N ASP A 248 -2.22 8.57 -15.82
CA ASP A 248 -3.04 8.75 -17.02
C ASP A 248 -2.63 9.96 -17.88
N GLU A 249 -1.71 10.80 -17.39
CA GLU A 249 -1.34 12.09 -18.02
C GLU A 249 -2.55 13.01 -18.21
N LYS A 250 -3.51 12.98 -17.26
CA LYS A 250 -4.58 13.99 -17.18
C LYS A 250 -3.99 15.31 -16.67
N CYS A 251 -3.08 15.88 -17.44
CA CYS A 251 -2.27 17.04 -17.08
C CYS A 251 -3.11 18.31 -16.96
N LEU A 252 -3.53 18.64 -15.73
CA LEU A 252 -3.99 19.98 -15.31
C LEU A 252 -3.51 20.37 -13.89
N ARG A 253 -2.42 19.79 -13.38
CA ARG A 253 -1.91 20.14 -12.04
C ARG A 253 -0.42 20.46 -12.07
N LEU A 254 -0.10 21.71 -12.39
CA LEU A 254 1.25 22.27 -12.25
C LEU A 254 1.57 22.40 -10.75
N ALA A 255 2.67 21.79 -10.32
CA ALA A 255 3.21 22.04 -8.99
C ALA A 255 4.04 23.33 -9.00
N VAL A 256 3.83 24.19 -8.00
CA VAL A 256 4.63 25.39 -7.77
C VAL A 256 5.49 25.14 -6.53
N PRO A 257 6.81 25.39 -6.58
CA PRO A 257 7.65 25.33 -5.38
C PRO A 257 7.07 26.23 -4.29
N PHE A 258 7.02 25.73 -3.06
CA PHE A 258 6.65 26.51 -1.88
C PHE A 258 7.79 26.42 -0.86
N GLU A 259 7.98 27.51 -0.11
CA GLU A 259 9.01 27.67 0.92
C GLU A 259 8.60 27.03 2.25
#